data_AF-A0A7Y2PLN2-F1
#
_entry.id   AF-A0A7Y2PLN2-F1
#
_cell.length_a   1.000
_cell.length_b   1.000
_cell.length_c   1.000
_cell.angle_alpha   90.00
_cell.angle_beta   90.00
_cell.angle_gamma   90.00
#
_symmetry.space_group_name_H-M   'P 1'
#
loop_
_entity.id
_entity.type
_entity.pdbx_description
1 polymer ?
#
loop_
_entity_poly.entity_id
_entity_poly.type
_entity_poly.pdbx_seq_one_letter_code
_entity_poly.pdbx_strand_id
1 'polypeptide(L)'
;GLNNFVTLVNNIGIKPIVINGKVIKSINQYYNKKKAELMSYVGDRGTSNRIEKLTLKRNNKIKDLMHKISRFIVNWCKQYNIDTLVVGYNPKWKQEIELGKINNQNFVSIPYYQFINMLKYKCEEEGINLILAEESYTSGCSFLDGEEVSKENYDPSRRIKRGLF
;
A
#
# COMPACT_ATOMS: atom_id res chain seq x y z
N GLY A 1 3.13 -3.68 -0.27
CA GLY A 1 4.51 -3.66 0.27
C GLY A 1 5.17 -2.30 0.08
N LEU A 2 6.46 -2.15 0.43
CA LEU A 2 7.20 -0.87 0.31
C LEU A 2 7.74 -0.59 -1.11
N ASN A 3 8.37 -1.58 -1.74
CA ASN A 3 8.87 -1.45 -3.11
C ASN A 3 7.81 -1.77 -4.16
N ASN A 4 6.90 -2.69 -3.82
CA ASN A 4 5.75 -3.09 -4.62
C ASN A 4 4.52 -2.57 -3.89
N PHE A 5 3.90 -1.51 -4.42
CA PHE A 5 2.76 -0.84 -3.79
C PHE A 5 1.53 -1.76 -3.79
N VAL A 6 1.23 -2.33 -4.96
CA VAL A 6 0.16 -3.33 -5.16
C VAL A 6 0.74 -4.49 -5.95
N THR A 7 0.35 -5.70 -5.57
CA THR A 7 0.54 -6.92 -6.37
C THR A 7 -0.85 -7.46 -6.66
N LEU A 8 -1.23 -7.54 -7.93
CA LEU A 8 -2.48 -8.14 -8.37
C LEU A 8 -2.20 -9.58 -8.80
N VAL A 9 -2.90 -10.51 -8.19
CA VAL A 9 -2.94 -11.94 -8.55
C VAL A 9 -4.37 -12.30 -8.92
N ASN A 10 -4.55 -13.37 -9.68
CA ASN A 10 -5.84 -13.79 -10.19
C ASN A 10 -5.93 -15.31 -10.33
N ASN A 11 -7.15 -15.83 -10.35
CA ASN A 11 -7.49 -17.25 -10.54
C ASN A 11 -7.76 -17.60 -12.02
N ILE A 12 -7.69 -16.64 -12.93
CA ILE A 12 -7.99 -16.80 -14.37
C ILE A 12 -6.73 -17.06 -15.22
N GLY A 13 -5.58 -17.31 -14.58
CA GLY A 13 -4.33 -17.68 -15.26
C GLY A 13 -3.61 -16.52 -15.97
N ILE A 14 -4.01 -15.26 -15.73
CA ILE A 14 -3.34 -14.09 -16.30
C ILE A 14 -2.07 -13.79 -15.49
N LYS A 15 -1.03 -13.28 -16.17
CA LYS A 15 0.21 -12.86 -15.51
C LYS A 15 -0.06 -11.83 -14.39
N PRO A 16 0.47 -12.06 -13.17
CA PRO A 16 0.37 -11.10 -12.08
C PRO A 16 0.93 -9.73 -12.43
N ILE A 17 0.33 -8.67 -11.88
CA ILE A 17 0.77 -7.29 -12.10
C ILE A 17 1.38 -6.73 -10.81
N VAL A 18 2.56 -6.14 -10.91
CA VAL A 18 3.21 -5.44 -9.81
C VAL A 18 3.27 -3.95 -10.10
N ILE A 19 2.63 -3.16 -9.23
CA ILE A 19 2.65 -1.70 -9.31
C ILE A 19 3.78 -1.17 -8.44
N ASN A 20 4.70 -0.42 -9.05
CA ASN A 20 5.92 0.06 -8.41
C ASN A 20 5.64 1.10 -7.30
N GLY A 21 6.06 0.79 -6.08
CA GLY A 21 5.99 1.68 -4.91
C GLY A 21 7.18 2.63 -4.75
N LYS A 22 8.26 2.46 -5.52
CA LYS A 22 9.45 3.34 -5.47
C LYS A 22 9.11 4.81 -5.78
N VAL A 23 8.08 5.06 -6.58
CA VAL A 23 7.59 6.41 -6.87
C VAL A 23 7.11 7.11 -5.58
N ILE A 24 6.33 6.40 -4.76
CA ILE A 24 5.86 6.92 -3.46
C ILE A 24 7.05 7.18 -2.53
N LYS A 25 8.02 6.27 -2.51
CA LYS A 25 9.25 6.43 -1.73
C LYS A 25 10.04 7.67 -2.14
N SER A 26 10.19 7.93 -3.44
CA SER A 26 10.89 9.11 -3.96
C SER A 26 10.17 10.42 -3.54
N ILE A 27 8.84 10.45 -3.64
CA ILE A 27 8.04 11.61 -3.19
C ILE A 27 8.24 11.86 -1.69
N ASN A 28 8.18 10.81 -0.87
CA ASN A 28 8.39 10.91 0.58
C ASN A 28 9.83 11.33 0.93
N GLN A 29 10.83 10.81 0.23
CA GLN A 29 12.23 11.16 0.43
C GLN A 29 12.47 12.65 0.16
N TYR A 30 11.96 13.16 -0.97
CA TYR A 30 12.03 14.59 -1.29
C TYR A 30 11.33 15.44 -0.22
N TYR A 31 10.12 15.03 0.19
CA TYR A 31 9.36 15.70 1.24
C TYR A 31 10.13 15.77 2.56
N ASN A 32 10.68 14.65 3.03
CA ASN A 32 11.42 14.58 4.28
C ASN A 32 12.69 15.43 4.24
N LYS A 33 13.44 15.39 3.13
CA LYS A 33 14.64 16.23 2.94
C LYS A 33 14.29 17.72 3.02
N LYS A 34 13.27 18.15 2.29
CA LYS A 34 12.85 19.56 2.27
C LYS A 34 12.18 20.00 3.57
N LYS A 35 11.46 19.11 4.26
CA LYS A 35 10.89 19.40 5.57
C LYS A 35 12.00 19.62 6.60
N ALA A 36 13.03 18.78 6.63
CA ALA A 36 14.16 18.94 7.55
C ALA A 36 14.88 20.28 7.36
N GLU A 37 15.16 20.65 6.10
CA GLU A 37 15.72 21.96 5.73
C GLU A 37 14.82 23.13 6.18
N LEU A 38 13.51 23.03 5.98
CA LEU A 38 12.60 24.11 6.42
C LEU A 38 12.47 24.19 7.95
N MET A 39 12.49 23.04 8.64
CA MET A 39 12.40 23.00 10.10
C MET A 39 13.60 23.67 10.78
N SER A 40 14.80 23.60 10.20
CA SER A 40 15.98 24.28 10.77
C SER A 40 15.84 25.80 10.80
N TYR A 41 14.99 26.39 9.94
CA TYR A 41 14.71 27.83 9.95
C TYR A 41 13.55 28.22 10.87
N VAL A 42 12.71 27.27 11.27
CA VAL A 42 11.47 27.53 12.03
C VAL A 42 11.69 27.39 13.54
N GLY A 43 12.70 26.63 13.96
CA GLY A 43 13.00 26.40 15.38
C GLY A 43 11.80 25.81 16.12
N ASP A 44 11.53 26.32 17.32
CA ASP A 44 10.49 25.79 18.23
C ASP A 44 9.05 26.07 17.79
N ARG A 45 8.83 26.93 16.77
CA ARG A 45 7.48 27.19 16.24
C ARG A 45 6.85 25.95 15.60
N GLY A 46 7.66 24.96 15.19
CA GLY A 46 7.20 23.67 14.69
C GLY A 46 6.53 23.67 13.30
N THR A 47 6.05 24.82 12.80
CA THR A 47 5.39 24.94 11.50
C THR A 47 5.61 26.30 10.82
N SER A 48 5.39 26.35 9.50
CA SER A 48 5.35 27.58 8.70
C SER A 48 4.48 27.39 7.46
N ASN A 49 4.01 28.48 6.87
CA ASN A 49 3.26 28.47 5.60
C ASN A 49 4.00 27.71 4.48
N ARG A 50 5.34 27.71 4.48
CA ARG A 50 6.15 26.96 3.51
C ARG A 50 6.08 25.45 3.77
N ILE A 51 6.11 25.02 5.03
CA ILE A 51 5.98 23.60 5.43
C ILE A 51 4.58 23.08 5.12
N GLU A 52 3.55 23.89 5.35
CA GLU A 52 2.17 23.54 5.03
C GLU A 52 1.97 23.37 3.52
N LYS A 53 2.43 24.33 2.71
CA LYS A 53 2.40 24.23 1.24
C LYS A 53 3.17 23.01 0.74
N LEU A 54 4.33 22.69 1.33
CA LEU A 54 5.11 21.51 1.00
C LEU A 54 4.34 20.21 1.32
N THR A 55 3.66 20.17 2.47
CA THR A 55 2.85 19.04 2.92
C THR A 55 1.63 18.85 2.02
N LEU A 56 0.92 19.93 1.68
CA LEU A 56 -0.20 19.90 0.75
C LEU A 56 0.22 19.38 -0.62
N LYS A 57 1.35 19.86 -1.16
CA LYS A 57 1.89 19.41 -2.45
C LYS A 57 2.22 17.91 -2.43
N ARG A 58 2.83 17.41 -1.35
CA ARG A 58 3.11 15.98 -1.17
C ARG A 58 1.82 15.17 -1.12
N ASN A 59 0.83 15.62 -0.36
CA ASN A 59 -0.44 14.93 -0.21
C ASN A 59 -1.21 14.86 -1.54
N ASN A 60 -1.23 15.95 -2.30
CA ASN A 60 -1.86 15.98 -3.63
C ASN A 60 -1.19 15.02 -4.62
N LYS A 61 0.15 14.96 -4.64
CA LYS A 61 0.88 14.01 -5.50
C LYS A 61 0.55 12.55 -5.18
N ILE A 62 0.49 12.20 -3.90
CA ILE A 62 0.18 10.82 -3.48
C ILE A 62 -1.29 10.49 -3.75
N LYS A 63 -2.19 11.44 -3.47
CA LYS A 63 -3.62 11.29 -3.76
C LYS A 63 -3.87 11.05 -5.25
N ASP A 64 -3.25 11.85 -6.12
CA ASP A 64 -3.33 11.69 -7.57
C ASP A 64 -2.83 10.30 -8.02
N LEU A 65 -1.66 9.88 -7.53
CA LEU A 65 -1.12 8.56 -7.82
C LEU A 65 -2.08 7.44 -7.38
N MET A 66 -2.66 7.55 -6.19
CA MET A 66 -3.62 6.57 -5.68
C MET A 66 -4.90 6.51 -6.51
N HIS A 67 -5.42 7.66 -6.96
CA HIS A 67 -6.57 7.67 -7.88
C HIS A 67 -6.23 7.01 -9.22
N LYS A 68 -5.05 7.28 -9.78
CA LYS A 68 -4.62 6.64 -11.04
C LYS A 68 -4.48 5.13 -10.88
N ILE A 69 -3.82 4.68 -9.82
CA ILE A 69 -3.60 3.26 -9.55
C ILE A 69 -4.93 2.54 -9.29
N SER A 70 -5.82 3.09 -8.46
CA SER A 70 -7.12 2.48 -8.20
C SER A 70 -7.97 2.38 -9.47
N ARG A 71 -7.98 3.43 -10.32
CA ARG A 71 -8.73 3.34 -11.60
C ARG A 71 -8.12 2.32 -12.54
N PHE A 72 -6.79 2.23 -12.60
CA PHE A 72 -6.11 1.19 -13.37
C PHE A 72 -6.54 -0.22 -12.95
N ILE A 73 -6.58 -0.49 -11.64
CA ILE A 73 -6.99 -1.80 -11.11
C ILE A 73 -8.44 -2.11 -11.47
N VAL A 74 -9.36 -1.17 -11.27
CA VAL A 74 -10.78 -1.36 -11.61
C VAL A 74 -10.98 -1.56 -13.12
N ASN A 75 -10.32 -0.75 -13.96
CA ASN A 75 -10.38 -0.92 -15.41
C ASN A 75 -9.83 -2.28 -15.85
N TRP A 76 -8.77 -2.76 -15.20
CA TRP A 76 -8.21 -4.09 -15.45
C TRP A 76 -9.22 -5.18 -15.08
N CYS A 77 -9.87 -5.08 -13.92
CA CYS A 77 -10.93 -6.03 -13.53
C CYS A 77 -12.07 -6.05 -14.56
N LYS A 78 -12.53 -4.86 -14.98
CA LYS A 78 -13.57 -4.72 -16.00
C LYS A 78 -13.18 -5.31 -17.35
N GLN A 79 -11.94 -5.08 -17.79
CA GLN A 79 -11.43 -5.61 -19.07
C GLN A 79 -11.46 -7.14 -19.11
N TYR A 80 -11.24 -7.80 -17.97
CA TYR A 80 -11.21 -9.26 -17.87
C TYR A 80 -12.48 -9.85 -17.25
N ASN A 81 -13.57 -9.09 -17.17
CA ASN A 81 -14.86 -9.51 -16.60
C ASN A 81 -14.73 -10.12 -15.20
N ILE A 82 -13.88 -9.54 -14.35
CA ILE A 82 -13.74 -9.93 -12.95
C ILE A 82 -14.86 -9.27 -12.15
N ASP A 83 -15.67 -10.10 -11.50
CA ASP A 83 -16.80 -9.68 -10.68
C ASP A 83 -16.38 -9.29 -9.25
N THR A 84 -15.34 -9.92 -8.71
CA THR A 84 -14.94 -9.76 -7.31
C THR A 84 -13.46 -9.42 -7.16
N LEU A 85 -13.18 -8.33 -6.45
CA LEU A 85 -11.85 -7.90 -6.03
C LEU A 85 -11.67 -8.15 -4.53
N VAL A 86 -10.74 -9.03 -4.17
CA VAL A 86 -10.36 -9.28 -2.77
C VAL A 86 -9.14 -8.44 -2.42
N VAL A 87 -9.22 -7.67 -1.33
CA VAL A 87 -8.12 -6.85 -0.84
C VAL A 87 -7.79 -7.25 0.59
N GLY A 88 -6.55 -7.69 0.79
CA GLY A 88 -5.97 -7.90 2.10
C GLY A 88 -5.80 -6.59 2.86
N TYR A 89 -6.42 -6.48 4.04
CA TYR A 89 -6.28 -5.34 4.92
C TYR A 89 -6.35 -5.77 6.38
N ASN A 90 -5.30 -5.47 7.14
CA ASN A 90 -5.29 -5.68 8.57
C ASN A 90 -5.40 -4.31 9.30
N PRO A 91 -6.54 -4.04 9.97
CA PRO A 91 -6.71 -2.83 10.77
C PRO A 91 -5.58 -2.72 11.81
N LYS A 92 -5.00 -1.53 11.96
CA LYS A 92 -3.88 -1.26 12.89
C LYS A 92 -2.53 -1.89 12.57
N TRP A 93 -2.34 -2.55 11.42
CA TRP A 93 -1.00 -3.01 10.96
C TRP A 93 0.08 -1.92 10.84
N LYS A 94 -0.28 -0.65 11.04
CA LYS A 94 0.62 0.49 11.11
C LYS A 94 1.12 0.83 12.51
N GLN A 95 0.46 0.30 13.53
CA GLN A 95 0.82 0.48 14.93
C GLN A 95 1.88 -0.57 15.27
N GLU A 96 2.91 -0.18 16.03
CA GLU A 96 3.92 -1.11 16.59
C GLU A 96 4.70 -1.94 15.55
N ILE A 97 4.91 -1.39 14.36
CA ILE A 97 5.67 -2.08 13.32
C ILE A 97 7.17 -2.12 13.68
N GLU A 98 7.78 -3.31 13.62
CA GLU A 98 9.22 -3.51 13.81
C GLU A 98 9.97 -3.78 12.50
N LEU A 99 9.88 -2.87 11.50
CA LEU A 99 10.62 -3.00 10.23
C LEU A 99 11.92 -2.20 10.19
N GLY A 100 12.29 -1.58 11.31
CA GLY A 100 13.40 -0.65 11.45
C GLY A 100 13.00 0.79 11.11
N LYS A 101 13.68 1.76 11.75
CA LYS A 101 13.32 3.21 11.76
C LYS A 101 12.98 3.79 10.38
N ILE A 102 13.83 3.54 9.38
CA ILE A 102 13.67 4.08 8.01
C ILE A 102 12.46 3.44 7.29
N ASN A 103 12.28 2.13 7.43
CA ASN A 103 11.19 1.42 6.76
C ASN A 103 9.84 1.72 7.42
N ASN A 104 9.81 1.85 8.74
CA ASN A 104 8.63 2.26 9.50
C ASN A 104 8.15 3.64 9.03
N GLN A 105 9.04 4.63 8.96
CA GLN A 105 8.71 5.97 8.48
C GLN A 105 8.11 5.94 7.07
N ASN A 106 8.72 5.18 6.15
CA ASN A 106 8.23 5.04 4.79
C ASN A 106 6.86 4.34 4.74
N PHE A 107 6.65 3.27 5.52
CA PHE A 107 5.43 2.48 5.49
C PHE A 107 4.23 3.21 6.11
N VAL A 108 4.42 3.80 7.30
CA VAL A 108 3.38 4.55 8.01
C VAL A 108 2.86 5.72 7.16
N SER A 109 3.76 6.35 6.39
CA SER A 109 3.43 7.51 5.56
C SER A 109 2.49 7.24 4.38
N ILE A 110 2.28 5.97 3.98
CA ILE A 110 1.44 5.61 2.81
C ILE A 110 -0.02 5.47 3.26
N PRO A 111 -0.98 6.29 2.78
CA PRO A 111 -2.37 6.23 3.25
C PRO A 111 -3.18 5.06 2.65
N TYR A 112 -2.86 3.82 3.03
CA TYR A 112 -3.54 2.60 2.56
C TYR A 112 -5.06 2.61 2.76
N TYR A 113 -5.55 3.12 3.89
CA TYR A 113 -6.98 3.23 4.13
C TYR A 113 -7.70 4.11 3.09
N GLN A 114 -7.09 5.25 2.73
CA GLN A 114 -7.64 6.12 1.69
C GLN A 114 -7.63 5.42 0.33
N PHE A 115 -6.58 4.66 0.03
CA PHE A 115 -6.49 3.88 -1.21
C PHE A 115 -7.56 2.79 -1.30
N ILE A 116 -7.83 2.08 -0.21
CA ILE A 116 -8.90 1.07 -0.14
C ILE A 116 -10.27 1.71 -0.35
N ASN A 117 -10.54 2.85 0.31
CA ASN A 117 -11.77 3.59 0.06
C ASN A 117 -11.89 4.01 -1.40
N MET A 118 -10.77 4.38 -2.05
CA MET A 118 -10.75 4.70 -3.48
C MET A 118 -11.06 3.51 -4.38
N LEU A 119 -10.59 2.32 -4.02
CA LEU A 119 -10.96 1.10 -4.72
C LEU A 119 -12.45 0.80 -4.52
N LYS A 120 -12.94 0.89 -3.28
CA LYS A 120 -14.32 0.57 -2.93
C LYS A 120 -15.32 1.34 -3.78
N TYR A 121 -15.25 2.68 -3.78
CA TYR A 121 -16.24 3.47 -4.54
C TYR A 121 -16.13 3.25 -6.06
N LYS A 122 -14.93 2.98 -6.59
CA LYS A 122 -14.74 2.71 -8.03
C LYS A 122 -15.20 1.33 -8.45
N CYS A 123 -15.05 0.34 -7.57
CA CYS A 123 -15.60 -0.98 -7.78
C CYS A 123 -17.14 -0.90 -7.78
N GLU A 124 -17.72 -0.17 -6.82
CA GLU A 124 -19.17 0.10 -6.76
C GLU A 124 -19.68 0.79 -8.05
N GLU A 125 -18.97 1.80 -8.57
CA GLU A 125 -19.30 2.48 -9.84
C GLU A 125 -19.36 1.54 -11.05
N GLU A 126 -18.58 0.45 -11.03
CA GLU A 126 -18.43 -0.46 -12.17
C GLU A 126 -19.08 -1.83 -11.91
N GLY A 127 -19.84 -1.98 -10.81
CA GLY A 127 -20.54 -3.21 -10.44
C GLY A 127 -19.63 -4.36 -9.99
N ILE A 128 -18.40 -4.05 -9.54
CA ILE A 128 -17.44 -5.02 -9.02
C ILE A 128 -17.59 -5.10 -7.51
N ASN A 129 -17.69 -6.31 -6.97
CA ASN A 129 -17.73 -6.55 -5.53
C ASN A 129 -16.33 -6.40 -4.92
N LEU A 130 -16.19 -5.59 -3.88
CA LEU A 130 -14.92 -5.45 -3.15
C LEU A 130 -15.03 -6.09 -1.77
N ILE A 131 -14.23 -7.13 -1.54
CA ILE A 131 -14.17 -7.87 -0.27
C ILE A 131 -12.87 -7.51 0.45
N LEU A 132 -12.97 -7.07 1.70
CA LEU A 132 -11.82 -6.91 2.58
C LEU A 132 -11.57 -8.22 3.33
N ALA A 133 -10.40 -8.81 3.13
CA ALA A 133 -9.96 -10.00 3.86
C ALA A 133 -8.93 -9.60 4.92
N GLU A 134 -9.04 -10.18 6.12
CA GLU A 134 -8.07 -9.96 7.18
C GLU A 134 -6.79 -10.77 6.91
N GLU A 135 -5.66 -10.10 6.72
CA GLU A 135 -4.35 -10.74 6.47
C GLU A 135 -3.54 -10.97 7.75
N SER A 136 -4.18 -11.36 8.86
CA SER A 136 -3.43 -11.90 9.98
C SER A 136 -2.79 -13.24 9.52
N TYR A 137 -1.46 -13.33 9.52
CA TYR A 137 -0.65 -14.54 9.24
C TYR A 137 -0.40 -14.97 7.77
N THR A 138 -0.89 -14.25 6.75
CA THR A 138 -0.66 -14.61 5.32
C THR A 138 0.78 -14.48 4.82
N SER A 139 1.67 -13.83 5.60
CA SER A 139 3.08 -13.63 5.19
C SER A 139 3.99 -14.84 5.41
N GLY A 140 3.46 -15.95 5.95
CA GLY A 140 4.18 -17.20 6.18
C GLY A 140 3.39 -18.48 5.87
N CYS A 141 2.21 -18.37 5.26
CA CYS A 141 1.43 -19.54 4.82
C CYS A 141 1.60 -19.72 3.30
N SER A 142 1.81 -20.95 2.84
CA SER A 142 2.03 -21.24 1.42
C SER A 142 0.70 -21.49 0.70
N PHE A 143 0.37 -20.62 -0.27
CA PHE A 143 -0.79 -20.84 -1.13
C PHE A 143 -0.63 -22.09 -2.01
N LEU A 144 0.60 -22.47 -2.37
CA LEU A 144 0.86 -23.65 -3.20
C LEU A 144 0.62 -24.96 -2.45
N ASP A 145 0.77 -24.95 -1.13
CA ASP A 145 0.61 -26.14 -0.28
C ASP A 145 -0.84 -26.33 0.21
N GLY A 146 -1.77 -25.45 -0.20
CA GLY A 146 -3.18 -25.52 0.19
C GLY A 146 -3.44 -25.26 1.67
N GLU A 147 -2.48 -24.64 2.37
CA GLU A 147 -2.57 -24.39 3.81
C GLU A 147 -3.59 -23.29 4.11
N GLU A 148 -4.51 -23.60 5.04
CA GLU A 148 -5.38 -22.57 5.60
C GLU A 148 -4.54 -21.50 6.32
N VAL A 149 -4.95 -20.24 6.19
CA VAL A 149 -4.29 -19.11 6.85
C VAL A 149 -4.55 -19.20 8.36
N SER A 150 -3.65 -19.86 9.07
CA SER A 150 -3.72 -20.05 10.51
C SER A 150 -2.39 -19.70 11.16
N LYS A 151 -2.42 -19.39 12.46
CA LYS A 151 -1.21 -19.14 13.26
C LYS A 151 -0.32 -20.39 13.36
N GLU A 152 -0.92 -21.57 13.17
CA GLU A 152 -0.29 -22.88 13.23
C GLU A 152 0.50 -23.20 11.95
N ASN A 153 0.03 -22.70 10.80
CA ASN A 153 0.68 -22.89 9.49
C ASN A 153 1.68 -21.76 9.15
N TYR A 154 1.89 -20.81 10.07
CA TYR A 154 2.82 -19.70 9.85
C TYR A 154 4.27 -20.14 10.04
N ASP A 155 4.99 -20.34 8.93
CA ASP A 155 6.42 -20.65 8.95
C ASP A 155 7.27 -19.48 8.41
N PRO A 156 7.96 -18.73 9.29
CA PRO A 156 8.82 -17.63 8.87
C PRO A 156 10.07 -18.08 8.08
N SER A 157 10.44 -19.38 8.12
CA SER A 157 11.61 -19.92 7.42
C SER A 157 11.38 -20.16 5.93
N ARG A 158 10.11 -20.35 5.50
CA ARG A 158 9.73 -20.48 4.09
C ARG A 158 9.98 -19.22 3.28
N ARG A 159 10.13 -18.09 3.95
CA ARG A 159 10.41 -16.81 3.32
C ARG A 159 11.90 -16.67 3.00
N ILE A 160 12.31 -17.18 1.84
CA ILE A 160 13.70 -17.12 1.35
C ILE A 160 14.18 -15.66 1.20
N LYS A 161 13.34 -14.79 0.62
CA LYS A 161 13.61 -13.34 0.49
C LYS A 161 12.32 -12.53 0.55
N ARG A 162 12.43 -11.24 0.88
CA ARG A 162 11.28 -10.34 0.97
C ARG A 162 10.63 -10.15 -0.43
N GLY A 163 9.51 -10.84 -0.66
CA GLY A 163 8.79 -10.83 -1.95
C GLY A 163 8.98 -12.08 -2.80
N LEU A 164 9.68 -13.09 -2.27
CA LEU A 164 9.77 -14.45 -2.82
C LEU A 164 9.25 -15.39 -1.74
N PHE A 165 8.16 -16.08 -2.07
CA PHE A 165 7.78 -17.35 -1.47
C PHE A 165 8.45 -18.45 -2.30
#